data_AF-A0A348URW5-F1
#
_entry.id   AF-A0A348URW5-F1
#
_cell.length_a   1.000
_cell.length_b   1.000
_cell.length_c   1.000
_cell.angle_alpha   90.00
_cell.angle_beta   90.00
_cell.angle_gamma   90.00
#
_symmetry.space_group_name_H-M   'P 1'
#
loop_
_entity.id
_entity.type
_entity.pdbx_description
1 polymer ?
#
loop_
_entity_poly.entity_id
_entity_poly.type
_entity_poly.pdbx_seq_one_letter_code
_entity_poly.pdbx_strand_id
1 'polypeptide(L)'
;MENIQEAIEKNELLKRLLEAIGDGVFVLDTTGKIVVWNRAMEAISGYSFEEIKGKNCRILKFSQCFGKECPSGMNACRILETGKITPTECVISHRNGHSLSVSKNARAIRNDRGQIIGVIETVTDLTKLKNARLKMEKATRRLSELNRLGGIIAKSQVMQNVFSFIKASAATETSILIQGESGTGKELVAKAIHSIGERRSNPMITVNCSALSESLLESELFGHVKGAFTGASRDRIGRFEQADQGTIFLDEISEISPYIQVKLLRVLQEKEIERVGDSRKRKVDIRIITATNKDLKSLVDEGLFREDLYYRLKVFPIYLPPLRHRKEDIPLLVNHFIKHNNKISGGTVTGMATPAVKTFMEYDWPGNIRELANAIEHAFVLCSGRQIEQEDLPVEITGGEHSTYAAPPLSYPEPPHPGKKQRSPLDRKRLLTILRESGWNKAEAARQTGFSRAAIWKYMKKWDIPMQSEQQL
;
A
#
# COMPACT_ATOMS: atom_id res chain seq x y z
N MET A 1 12.06 -47.62 -48.92
CA MET A 1 12.17 -46.87 -47.65
C MET A 1 10.77 -46.72 -47.12
N GLU A 2 10.49 -47.18 -45.91
CA GLU A 2 9.15 -47.04 -45.34
C GLU A 2 8.83 -45.55 -45.14
N ASN A 3 7.72 -45.11 -45.72
CA ASN A 3 7.27 -43.72 -45.62
C ASN A 3 6.86 -43.46 -44.16
N ILE A 4 7.34 -42.38 -43.53
CA ILE A 4 6.98 -42.02 -42.13
C ILE A 4 5.46 -42.02 -41.95
N GLN A 5 4.74 -41.51 -42.95
CA GLN A 5 3.28 -41.48 -42.91
C GLN A 5 2.69 -42.91 -42.83
N GLU A 6 3.20 -43.85 -43.63
CA GLU A 6 2.75 -45.25 -43.61
C GLU A 6 3.11 -45.95 -42.29
N ALA A 7 4.29 -45.68 -41.73
CA ALA A 7 4.71 -46.24 -40.44
C ALA A 7 3.82 -45.76 -39.28
N ILE A 8 3.45 -44.48 -39.29
CA ILE A 8 2.51 -43.90 -38.32
C ILE A 8 1.09 -44.39 -38.60
N GLU A 9 0.71 -44.56 -39.86
CA GLU A 9 -0.62 -45.02 -40.25
C GLU A 9 -0.90 -46.45 -39.81
N LYS A 10 0.10 -47.34 -39.88
CA LYS A 10 0.03 -48.75 -39.48
C LYS A 10 0.11 -48.96 -37.96
N ASN A 11 0.55 -47.98 -37.18
CA ASN A 11 0.71 -48.10 -35.72
C ASN A 11 -0.36 -47.29 -34.96
N GLU A 12 -1.45 -47.97 -34.60
CA GLU A 12 -2.60 -47.33 -33.93
C GLU A 12 -2.25 -46.76 -32.55
N LEU A 13 -1.35 -47.40 -31.80
CA LEU A 13 -0.90 -46.90 -30.51
C LEU A 13 -0.17 -45.55 -30.66
N LEU A 14 0.71 -45.44 -31.65
CA LEU A 14 1.46 -44.21 -31.91
C LEU A 14 0.53 -43.03 -32.26
N LYS A 15 -0.51 -43.27 -33.07
CA LYS A 15 -1.55 -42.27 -33.35
C LYS A 15 -2.23 -41.78 -32.08
N ARG A 16 -2.70 -42.71 -31.25
CA ARG A 16 -3.38 -42.36 -29.99
C ARG A 16 -2.49 -41.58 -29.04
N LEU A 17 -1.19 -41.91 -28.99
CA LEU A 17 -0.22 -41.16 -28.18
C LEU A 17 -0.04 -39.72 -28.68
N LEU A 18 0.08 -39.52 -30.00
CA LEU A 18 0.21 -38.18 -30.58
C LEU A 18 -1.04 -37.32 -30.34
N GLU A 19 -2.23 -37.92 -30.41
CA GLU A 19 -3.50 -37.25 -30.12
C GLU A 19 -3.71 -36.90 -28.64
N ALA A 20 -3.10 -37.64 -27.72
CA ALA A 20 -3.19 -37.38 -26.29
C ALA A 20 -2.26 -36.25 -25.80
N ILE A 21 -1.31 -35.80 -26.62
CA ILE A 21 -0.39 -34.73 -26.26
C ILE A 21 -1.15 -33.39 -26.24
N GLY A 22 -1.02 -32.66 -25.12
CA GLY A 22 -1.68 -31.36 -24.93
C GLY A 22 -1.05 -30.21 -25.72
N ASP A 23 0.20 -30.37 -26.17
CA ASP A 23 0.86 -29.46 -27.10
C ASP A 23 0.50 -29.81 -28.55
N GLY A 24 0.49 -28.80 -29.42
CA GLY A 24 0.36 -29.02 -30.85
C GLY A 24 1.56 -29.78 -31.37
N VAL A 25 1.33 -30.89 -32.05
CA VAL A 25 2.39 -31.73 -32.65
C VAL A 25 2.12 -31.89 -34.13
N PHE A 26 3.15 -31.64 -34.93
CA PHE A 26 3.11 -31.98 -36.34
C PHE A 26 4.45 -32.52 -36.84
N VAL A 27 4.40 -33.29 -37.93
CA VAL A 27 5.58 -33.90 -38.55
C VAL A 27 5.69 -33.48 -40.00
N LEU A 28 6.91 -33.11 -40.41
CA LEU A 28 7.29 -32.88 -41.78
C LEU A 28 8.08 -34.08 -42.32
N ASP A 29 7.75 -34.55 -43.51
CA ASP A 29 8.58 -35.52 -44.26
C ASP A 29 9.87 -34.89 -44.78
N THR A 30 10.79 -35.68 -45.36
CA THR A 30 12.06 -35.17 -45.93
C THR A 30 11.91 -34.11 -47.03
N THR A 31 10.71 -33.94 -47.59
CA THR A 31 10.41 -32.90 -48.59
C THR A 31 9.86 -31.61 -47.96
N GLY A 32 9.58 -31.63 -46.65
CA GLY A 32 9.02 -30.50 -45.90
C GLY A 32 7.51 -30.41 -45.96
N LYS A 33 6.82 -31.53 -46.24
CA LYS A 33 5.35 -31.61 -46.28
C LYS A 33 4.80 -32.17 -44.97
N ILE A 34 3.68 -31.62 -44.52
CA ILE A 34 3.00 -32.04 -43.29
C ILE A 34 2.35 -33.41 -43.52
N VAL A 35 2.77 -34.38 -42.71
CA VAL A 35 2.28 -35.77 -42.73
C VAL A 35 1.58 -36.20 -41.44
N VAL A 36 1.72 -35.40 -40.36
CA VAL A 36 1.04 -35.60 -39.07
C VAL A 36 0.61 -34.25 -38.53
N TRP A 37 -0.57 -34.20 -37.93
CA TRP A 37 -1.13 -33.02 -37.28
C TRP A 37 -2.11 -33.46 -36.21
N ASN A 38 -1.78 -33.27 -34.92
CA ASN A 38 -2.64 -33.74 -33.84
C ASN A 38 -3.77 -32.74 -33.51
N ARG A 39 -4.75 -33.20 -32.73
CA ARG A 39 -5.89 -32.38 -32.28
C ARG A 39 -5.51 -31.08 -31.56
N ALA A 40 -4.43 -31.09 -30.78
CA ALA A 40 -3.96 -29.88 -30.11
C ALA A 40 -3.46 -28.83 -31.13
N MET A 41 -2.82 -29.26 -32.21
CA MET A 41 -2.38 -28.36 -33.28
C MET A 41 -3.56 -27.79 -34.07
N GLU A 42 -4.63 -28.57 -34.26
CA GLU A 42 -5.90 -28.07 -34.81
C GLU A 42 -6.49 -26.98 -33.93
N ALA A 43 -6.55 -27.20 -32.62
CA ALA A 43 -7.08 -26.22 -31.66
C ALA A 43 -6.24 -24.93 -31.62
N ILE A 44 -4.92 -25.04 -31.75
CA ILE A 44 -3.99 -23.89 -31.73
C ILE A 44 -4.05 -23.09 -33.03
N SER A 45 -4.15 -23.74 -34.18
CA SER A 45 -4.01 -23.08 -35.50
C SER A 45 -5.34 -22.78 -36.20
N GLY A 46 -6.39 -23.52 -35.89
CA GLY A 46 -7.68 -23.50 -36.59
C GLY A 46 -7.70 -24.27 -37.92
N TYR A 47 -6.62 -24.97 -38.29
CA TYR A 47 -6.56 -25.81 -39.50
C TYR A 47 -6.72 -27.28 -39.14
N SER A 48 -7.59 -28.00 -39.85
CA SER A 48 -7.68 -29.45 -39.71
C SER A 48 -6.53 -30.16 -40.43
N PHE A 49 -6.28 -31.43 -40.08
CA PHE A 49 -5.28 -32.22 -40.80
C PHE A 49 -5.60 -32.36 -42.30
N GLU A 50 -6.87 -32.58 -42.66
CA GLU A 50 -7.31 -32.73 -44.06
C GLU A 50 -6.99 -31.49 -44.90
N GLU A 51 -7.13 -30.30 -44.31
CA GLU A 51 -6.84 -29.04 -44.99
C GLU A 51 -5.35 -28.78 -45.16
N ILE A 52 -4.51 -29.37 -44.30
CA ILE A 52 -3.08 -29.05 -44.21
C ILE A 52 -2.16 -30.16 -44.71
N LYS A 53 -2.67 -31.38 -44.85
CA LYS A 53 -1.92 -32.54 -45.32
C LYS A 53 -1.25 -32.24 -46.66
N GLY A 54 0.04 -32.55 -46.75
CA GLY A 54 0.84 -32.30 -47.96
C GLY A 54 1.25 -30.84 -48.18
N LYS A 55 0.76 -29.89 -47.36
CA LYS A 55 1.20 -28.49 -47.38
C LYS A 55 2.46 -28.31 -46.53
N ASN A 56 3.05 -27.12 -46.62
CA ASN A 56 4.23 -26.72 -45.84
C ASN A 56 3.83 -25.91 -44.59
N CYS A 57 4.66 -25.93 -43.56
CA CYS A 57 4.45 -25.18 -42.31
C CYS A 57 4.43 -23.64 -42.49
N ARG A 58 4.80 -23.10 -43.67
CA ARG A 58 4.66 -21.67 -44.04
C ARG A 58 3.26 -21.11 -43.79
N ILE A 59 2.23 -21.93 -43.86
CA ILE A 59 0.85 -21.50 -43.59
C ILE A 59 0.67 -20.90 -42.18
N LEU A 60 1.46 -21.35 -41.20
CA LEU A 60 1.43 -20.85 -39.83
C LEU A 60 2.17 -19.52 -39.66
N LYS A 61 2.95 -19.08 -40.67
CA LYS A 61 3.69 -17.79 -40.67
C LYS A 61 4.47 -17.51 -39.38
N PHE A 62 5.27 -18.49 -38.93
CA PHE A 62 6.11 -18.34 -37.74
C PHE A 62 7.06 -17.13 -37.83
N SER A 63 6.98 -16.22 -36.86
CA SER A 63 7.77 -14.97 -36.84
C SER A 63 9.28 -15.17 -36.65
N GLN A 64 9.70 -16.31 -36.09
CA GLN A 64 11.10 -16.65 -35.84
C GLN A 64 11.68 -17.62 -36.88
N CYS A 65 10.90 -17.99 -37.91
CA CYS A 65 11.43 -18.67 -39.08
C CYS A 65 12.02 -17.60 -40.02
N PHE A 66 13.30 -17.76 -40.40
CA PHE A 66 14.11 -16.77 -41.13
C PHE A 66 13.37 -16.04 -42.27
N GLY A 67 13.37 -14.70 -42.21
CA GLY A 67 13.43 -13.80 -43.36
C GLY A 67 12.34 -13.88 -44.43
N LYS A 68 11.13 -13.39 -44.10
CA LYS A 68 10.00 -13.00 -44.99
C LYS A 68 9.38 -14.07 -45.90
N GLU A 69 10.08 -15.14 -46.30
CA GLU A 69 9.50 -16.33 -46.93
C GLU A 69 10.30 -17.58 -46.57
N CYS A 70 9.62 -18.62 -46.07
CA CYS A 70 10.22 -19.94 -45.89
C CYS A 70 10.73 -20.43 -47.26
N PRO A 71 12.04 -20.69 -47.43
CA PRO A 71 12.58 -21.20 -48.69
C PRO A 71 11.93 -22.56 -48.96
N SER A 72 11.46 -22.74 -50.18
CA SER A 72 10.46 -23.71 -50.64
C SER A 72 10.87 -25.20 -50.58
N GLY A 73 11.66 -25.63 -49.59
CA GLY A 73 12.06 -27.01 -49.38
C GLY A 73 12.82 -27.23 -48.07
N MET A 74 12.74 -28.46 -47.54
CA MET A 74 13.36 -28.84 -46.26
C MET A 74 14.86 -28.53 -46.17
N ASN A 75 15.56 -28.54 -47.31
CA ASN A 75 17.01 -28.32 -47.44
C ASN A 75 17.50 -26.95 -46.96
N ALA A 76 16.64 -25.93 -46.95
CA ALA A 76 16.99 -24.59 -46.46
C ALA A 76 16.48 -24.31 -45.04
N CYS A 77 15.82 -25.30 -44.41
CA CYS A 77 15.51 -25.27 -42.99
C CYS A 77 16.74 -25.74 -42.21
N ARG A 78 17.36 -24.83 -41.42
CA ARG A 78 18.57 -25.13 -40.64
C ARG A 78 18.43 -26.30 -39.66
N ILE A 79 17.22 -26.82 -39.42
CA ILE A 79 16.99 -28.04 -38.63
C ILE A 79 17.70 -29.27 -39.21
N LEU A 80 17.89 -29.35 -40.53
CA LEU A 80 18.61 -30.46 -41.16
C LEU A 80 20.11 -30.40 -40.89
N GLU A 81 20.66 -29.20 -40.73
CA GLU A 81 22.07 -28.97 -40.38
C GLU A 81 22.31 -29.15 -38.87
N THR A 82 21.45 -28.57 -38.03
CA THR A 82 21.65 -28.57 -36.57
C THR A 82 21.05 -29.77 -35.86
N GLY A 83 20.12 -30.50 -36.50
CA GLY A 83 19.35 -31.61 -35.92
C GLY A 83 18.33 -31.21 -34.83
N LYS A 84 18.37 -29.96 -34.35
CA LYS A 84 17.49 -29.41 -33.32
C LYS A 84 17.35 -27.89 -33.40
N ILE A 85 16.15 -27.40 -33.11
CA ILE A 85 15.88 -25.99 -32.80
C ILE A 85 15.47 -25.93 -31.33
N THR A 86 16.10 -25.07 -30.54
CA THR A 86 15.73 -24.87 -29.14
C THR A 86 14.36 -24.21 -29.03
N PRO A 87 13.60 -24.45 -27.93
CA PRO A 87 12.34 -23.77 -27.69
C PRO A 87 12.51 -22.25 -27.86
N THR A 88 11.77 -21.67 -28.81
CA THR A 88 11.84 -20.24 -29.11
C THR A 88 10.43 -19.68 -29.09
N GLU A 89 10.22 -18.60 -28.33
CA GLU A 89 8.96 -17.86 -28.37
C GLU A 89 8.80 -17.18 -29.73
N CYS A 90 7.69 -17.46 -30.41
CA CYS A 90 7.38 -16.90 -31.71
C CYS A 90 5.88 -16.62 -31.84
N VAL A 91 5.52 -15.95 -32.93
CA VAL A 91 4.12 -15.66 -33.27
C VAL A 91 3.73 -16.47 -34.49
N ILE A 92 2.54 -17.07 -34.45
CA ILE A 92 1.90 -17.74 -35.60
C ILE A 92 0.61 -17.04 -35.98
N SER A 93 0.16 -17.25 -37.21
CA SER A 93 -1.15 -16.80 -37.69
C SER A 93 -2.18 -17.91 -37.55
N HIS A 94 -3.26 -17.63 -36.81
CA HIS A 94 -4.44 -18.48 -36.77
C HIS A 94 -5.23 -18.36 -38.08
N ARG A 95 -6.01 -19.39 -38.45
CA ARG A 95 -6.86 -19.41 -39.66
C ARG A 95 -7.74 -18.16 -39.80
N ASN A 96 -8.29 -17.68 -38.69
CA ASN A 96 -9.16 -16.49 -38.63
C ASN A 96 -8.38 -15.15 -38.70
N GLY A 97 -7.09 -15.16 -39.02
CA GLY A 97 -6.28 -13.97 -39.28
C GLY A 97 -5.66 -13.29 -38.06
N HIS A 98 -6.00 -13.69 -36.83
CA HIS A 98 -5.36 -13.16 -35.62
C HIS A 98 -4.03 -13.88 -35.32
N SER A 99 -3.15 -13.20 -34.58
CA SER A 99 -1.83 -13.70 -34.21
C SER A 99 -1.85 -14.37 -32.84
N LEU A 100 -1.15 -15.50 -32.69
CA LEU A 100 -1.01 -16.25 -31.44
C LEU A 100 0.45 -16.35 -31.03
N SER A 101 0.74 -16.16 -29.74
CA SER A 101 2.08 -16.35 -29.19
C SER A 101 2.28 -17.80 -28.79
N VAL A 102 3.31 -18.44 -29.31
CA VAL A 102 3.59 -19.86 -29.08
C VAL A 102 5.06 -20.10 -28.75
N SER A 103 5.34 -21.17 -28.01
CA SER A 103 6.69 -21.73 -27.90
C SER A 103 6.83 -22.83 -28.95
N LYS A 104 7.76 -22.66 -29.89
CA LYS A 104 8.06 -23.65 -30.92
C LYS A 104 9.36 -24.37 -30.60
N ASN A 105 9.34 -25.70 -30.70
CA ASN A 105 10.53 -26.56 -30.62
C ASN A 105 10.51 -27.56 -31.77
N ALA A 106 11.67 -27.88 -32.33
CA ALA A 106 11.77 -28.81 -33.46
C ALA A 106 12.95 -29.77 -33.30
N ARG A 107 12.75 -31.02 -33.70
CA ARG A 107 13.75 -32.11 -33.65
C ARG A 107 13.71 -32.92 -34.94
N ALA A 108 14.89 -33.26 -35.47
CA ALA A 108 14.98 -34.19 -36.60
C ALA A 108 14.70 -35.63 -36.13
N ILE A 109 13.93 -36.37 -36.92
CA ILE A 109 13.65 -37.80 -36.76
C ILE A 109 14.68 -38.58 -37.59
N ARG A 110 15.32 -39.59 -37.02
CA ARG A 110 16.36 -40.40 -37.69
C ARG A 110 15.98 -41.88 -37.71
N ASN A 111 16.40 -42.60 -38.75
CA ASN A 111 16.33 -44.06 -38.79
C ASN A 111 17.53 -44.71 -38.07
N ASP A 112 17.55 -46.04 -38.00
CA ASP A 112 18.63 -46.82 -37.36
C ASP A 112 20.01 -46.62 -38.01
N ARG A 113 20.03 -46.11 -39.25
CA ARG A 113 21.26 -45.76 -40.00
C ARG A 113 21.69 -44.31 -39.77
N GLY A 114 21.02 -43.58 -38.87
CA GLY A 114 21.31 -42.18 -38.55
C GLY A 114 20.82 -41.16 -39.58
N GLN A 115 20.15 -41.59 -40.64
CA GLN A 115 19.65 -40.72 -41.71
C GLN A 115 18.39 -40.00 -41.26
N ILE A 116 18.28 -38.70 -41.56
CA ILE A 116 17.09 -37.91 -41.24
C ILE A 116 15.96 -38.37 -42.17
N ILE A 117 14.85 -38.78 -41.56
CA ILE A 117 13.64 -39.24 -42.25
C ILE A 117 12.48 -38.24 -42.14
N GLY A 118 12.58 -37.26 -41.24
CA GLY A 118 11.58 -36.20 -41.07
C GLY A 118 11.92 -35.25 -39.93
N VAL A 119 11.01 -34.34 -39.60
CA VAL A 119 11.14 -33.39 -38.49
C VAL A 119 9.84 -33.36 -37.71
N ILE A 120 9.92 -33.51 -36.39
CA ILE A 120 8.78 -33.29 -35.49
C ILE A 120 8.89 -31.89 -34.89
N GLU A 121 7.79 -31.14 -34.95
CA GLU A 121 7.64 -29.84 -34.31
C GLU A 121 6.57 -29.91 -33.22
N THR A 122 6.89 -29.31 -32.07
CA THR A 122 5.96 -29.14 -30.95
C THR A 122 5.69 -27.65 -30.74
N VAL A 123 4.42 -27.29 -30.59
CA VAL A 123 3.92 -25.91 -30.48
C VAL A 123 3.05 -25.81 -29.23
N THR A 124 3.50 -24.99 -28.26
CA THR A 124 2.75 -24.72 -27.03
C THR A 124 2.11 -23.34 -27.10
N ASP A 125 0.80 -23.22 -26.84
CA ASP A 125 0.11 -21.93 -26.77
C ASP A 125 0.48 -21.16 -25.48
N LEU A 126 1.04 -19.96 -25.64
CA LEU A 126 1.45 -19.09 -24.53
C LEU A 126 0.43 -17.99 -24.22
N THR A 127 -0.74 -17.98 -24.87
CA THR A 127 -1.74 -16.90 -24.73
C THR A 127 -2.20 -16.75 -23.28
N LYS A 128 -2.52 -17.85 -22.59
CA LYS A 128 -2.91 -17.82 -21.17
C LYS A 128 -1.80 -17.29 -20.27
N LEU A 129 -0.54 -17.68 -20.53
CA LEU A 129 0.63 -17.25 -19.76
C LEU A 129 0.93 -15.76 -19.97
N LYS A 130 0.88 -15.25 -21.21
CA LYS A 130 1.05 -13.83 -21.50
C LYS A 130 -0.05 -12.98 -20.86
N ASN A 131 -1.30 -13.42 -20.94
CA ASN A 131 -2.42 -12.72 -20.30
C ASN A 131 -2.27 -12.68 -18.77
N ALA A 132 -1.81 -13.77 -18.15
CA ALA A 132 -1.51 -13.80 -16.72
C ALA A 132 -0.37 -12.84 -16.35
N ARG A 133 0.75 -12.85 -17.11
CA ARG A 133 1.87 -11.91 -16.91
C ARG A 133 1.43 -10.46 -17.05
N LEU A 134 0.68 -10.10 -18.08
CA LEU A 134 0.16 -8.74 -18.27
C LEU A 134 -0.77 -8.29 -17.13
N LYS A 135 -1.62 -9.20 -16.61
CA LYS A 135 -2.45 -8.91 -15.43
C LYS A 135 -1.58 -8.68 -14.19
N MET A 136 -0.55 -9.50 -13.98
CA MET A 136 0.39 -9.33 -12.88
C MET A 136 1.17 -8.02 -13.01
N GLU A 137 1.72 -7.69 -14.17
CA GLU A 137 2.43 -6.42 -14.40
C GLU A 137 1.53 -5.20 -14.14
N LYS A 138 0.27 -5.23 -14.60
CA LYS A 138 -0.70 -4.17 -14.29
C LYS A 138 -1.00 -4.08 -12.79
N ALA A 139 -1.14 -5.20 -12.10
CA ALA A 139 -1.36 -5.23 -10.65
C ALA A 139 -0.14 -4.71 -9.88
N THR A 140 1.06 -5.15 -10.25
CA THR A 140 2.33 -4.71 -9.66
C THR A 140 2.59 -3.22 -9.91
N ARG A 141 2.25 -2.71 -11.11
CA ARG A 141 2.34 -1.27 -11.41
C ARG A 141 1.38 -0.45 -10.55
N ARG A 142 0.14 -0.90 -10.37
CA ARG A 142 -0.81 -0.28 -9.43
C ARG A 142 -0.29 -0.30 -7.99
N LEU A 143 0.28 -1.41 -7.53
CA LEU A 143 0.88 -1.53 -6.20
C LEU A 143 2.09 -0.60 -6.02
N SER A 144 2.94 -0.49 -7.06
CA SER A 144 4.09 0.40 -7.08
C SER A 144 3.69 1.88 -7.13
N GLU A 145 2.59 2.22 -7.81
CA GLU A 145 2.05 3.59 -7.81
C GLU A 145 1.41 3.95 -6.47
N LEU A 146 0.72 3.02 -5.81
CA LEU A 146 0.22 3.18 -4.45
C LEU A 146 1.36 3.39 -3.43
N ASN A 147 2.44 2.63 -3.56
CA ASN A 147 3.63 2.80 -2.71
C ASN A 147 4.37 4.14 -2.97
N ARG A 148 4.18 4.78 -4.15
CA ARG A 148 4.79 6.08 -4.48
C ARG A 148 4.00 7.28 -3.96
N LEU A 149 2.74 7.13 -3.57
CA LEU A 149 1.91 8.22 -3.02
C LEU A 149 2.12 8.39 -1.50
N GLY A 150 3.38 8.40 -1.05
CA GLY A 150 3.74 8.73 0.33
C GLY A 150 3.12 7.83 1.40
N GLY A 151 2.78 6.58 1.07
CA GLY A 151 2.19 5.62 2.01
C GLY A 151 0.70 5.81 2.30
N ILE A 152 -0.04 6.54 1.46
CA ILE A 152 -1.51 6.67 1.59
C ILE A 152 -2.19 5.35 1.17
N ILE A 153 -3.07 4.84 2.04
CA ILE A 153 -3.77 3.57 1.85
C ILE A 153 -5.24 3.84 1.58
N ALA A 154 -5.69 3.53 0.36
CA ALA A 154 -7.09 3.61 -0.02
C ALA A 154 -7.39 2.78 -1.28
N LYS A 155 -8.63 2.33 -1.41
CA LYS A 155 -9.23 1.76 -2.62
C LYS A 155 -10.53 2.48 -3.05
N SER A 156 -11.18 3.21 -2.16
CA SER A 156 -12.46 3.87 -2.41
C SER A 156 -12.39 4.83 -3.60
N GLN A 157 -13.49 4.93 -4.37
CA GLN A 157 -13.57 5.79 -5.54
C GLN A 157 -13.34 7.27 -5.17
N VAL A 158 -13.83 7.70 -4.01
CA VAL A 158 -13.63 9.08 -3.50
C VAL A 158 -12.15 9.37 -3.33
N MET A 159 -11.35 8.42 -2.82
CA MET A 159 -9.90 8.58 -2.71
C MET A 159 -9.17 8.51 -4.06
N GLN A 160 -9.70 7.78 -5.06
CA GLN A 160 -9.12 7.83 -6.41
C GLN A 160 -9.21 9.24 -7.03
N ASN A 161 -10.28 9.97 -6.72
CA ASN A 161 -10.39 11.37 -7.12
C ASN A 161 -9.32 12.21 -6.41
N VAL A 162 -9.15 12.05 -5.09
CA VAL A 162 -8.08 12.72 -4.32
C VAL A 162 -6.70 12.43 -4.90
N PHE A 163 -6.40 11.18 -5.29
CA PHE A 163 -5.13 10.84 -5.94
C PHE A 163 -4.92 11.55 -7.28
N SER A 164 -5.99 11.76 -8.05
CA SER A 164 -5.92 12.53 -9.29
C SER A 164 -5.59 14.01 -9.02
N PHE A 165 -6.20 14.60 -8.00
CA PHE A 165 -5.87 15.97 -7.55
C PHE A 165 -4.44 16.08 -7.02
N ILE A 166 -3.94 15.08 -6.28
CA ILE A 166 -2.55 15.03 -5.83
C ILE A 166 -1.59 15.03 -7.02
N LYS A 167 -1.85 14.18 -8.02
CA LYS A 167 -1.01 14.10 -9.24
C LYS A 167 -1.04 15.41 -10.03
N ALA A 168 -2.23 15.99 -10.22
CA ALA A 168 -2.38 17.25 -10.95
C ALA A 168 -1.68 18.42 -10.24
N SER A 169 -1.88 18.54 -8.93
CA SER A 169 -1.27 19.62 -8.14
C SER A 169 0.25 19.51 -8.06
N ALA A 170 0.80 18.29 -7.96
CA ALA A 170 2.24 18.07 -7.90
C ALA A 170 3.00 18.62 -9.13
N ALA A 171 2.37 18.61 -10.31
CA ALA A 171 2.92 19.12 -11.57
C ALA A 171 2.87 20.66 -11.71
N THR A 172 2.44 21.38 -10.67
CA THR A 172 2.32 22.84 -10.68
C THR A 172 2.97 23.46 -9.46
N GLU A 173 3.45 24.70 -9.57
CA GLU A 173 4.06 25.45 -8.47
C GLU A 173 3.06 26.31 -7.66
N THR A 174 1.77 26.08 -7.88
CA THR A 174 0.71 26.86 -7.24
C THR A 174 0.54 26.54 -5.75
N SER A 175 -0.11 27.46 -5.02
CA SER A 175 -0.50 27.26 -3.63
C SER A 175 -1.62 26.22 -3.53
N ILE A 176 -1.48 25.28 -2.60
CA ILE A 176 -2.41 24.17 -2.41
C ILE A 176 -3.03 24.27 -1.03
N LEU A 177 -4.36 24.22 -0.95
CA LEU A 177 -5.11 24.18 0.30
C LEU A 177 -5.71 22.79 0.51
N ILE A 178 -5.25 22.07 1.52
CA ILE A 178 -5.76 20.75 1.90
C ILE A 178 -6.79 20.92 3.02
N GLN A 179 -8.06 20.67 2.73
CA GLN A 179 -9.14 20.82 3.70
C GLN A 179 -9.70 19.45 4.08
N GLY A 180 -9.87 19.20 5.38
CA GLY A 180 -10.48 17.97 5.86
C GLY A 180 -10.38 17.82 7.38
N GLU A 181 -11.28 17.01 7.94
CA GLU A 181 -11.35 16.76 9.38
C GLU A 181 -10.02 16.30 9.98
N SER A 182 -9.87 16.52 11.29
CA SER A 182 -8.68 16.06 12.00
C SER A 182 -8.55 14.53 11.91
N GLY A 183 -7.32 14.05 11.73
CA GLY A 183 -7.05 12.62 11.63
C GLY A 183 -7.34 11.98 10.26
N THR A 184 -7.66 12.77 9.22
CA THR A 184 -7.90 12.23 7.86
C THR A 184 -6.64 11.92 7.05
N GLY A 185 -5.47 12.40 7.49
CA GLY A 185 -4.17 12.18 6.84
C GLY A 185 -3.67 13.35 5.97
N LYS A 186 -4.03 14.60 6.28
CA LYS A 186 -3.62 15.81 5.52
C LYS A 186 -2.10 15.90 5.30
N GLU A 187 -1.30 15.60 6.33
CA GLU A 187 0.16 15.60 6.24
C GLU A 187 0.69 14.57 5.22
N LEU A 188 0.09 13.37 5.14
CA LEU A 188 0.49 12.36 4.15
C LEU A 188 0.18 12.84 2.73
N VAL A 189 -0.92 13.56 2.53
CA VAL A 189 -1.25 14.18 1.25
C VAL A 189 -0.22 15.24 0.86
N ALA A 190 0.15 16.12 1.79
CA ALA A 190 1.20 17.11 1.54
C ALA A 190 2.54 16.47 1.19
N LYS A 191 2.94 15.42 1.92
CA LYS A 191 4.15 14.63 1.63
C LYS A 191 4.08 13.95 0.27
N ALA A 192 2.92 13.40 -0.10
CA ALA A 192 2.72 12.77 -1.40
C ALA A 192 2.90 13.78 -2.54
N ILE A 193 2.28 14.96 -2.44
CA ILE A 193 2.41 16.05 -3.42
C ILE A 193 3.87 16.45 -3.60
N HIS A 194 4.60 16.67 -2.50
CA HIS A 194 6.01 17.02 -2.55
C HIS A 194 6.85 15.90 -3.17
N SER A 195 6.65 14.65 -2.76
CA SER A 195 7.47 13.51 -3.20
C SER A 195 7.39 13.19 -4.69
N ILE A 196 6.28 13.56 -5.34
CA ILE A 196 6.07 13.33 -6.78
C ILE A 196 6.18 14.62 -7.60
N GLY A 197 6.36 15.78 -6.97
CA GLY A 197 6.51 17.07 -7.62
C GLY A 197 7.92 17.37 -8.10
N GLU A 198 8.12 18.55 -8.69
CA GLU A 198 9.41 18.99 -9.24
C GLU A 198 10.46 19.20 -8.14
N ARG A 199 10.05 19.75 -6.99
CA ARG A 199 10.91 20.03 -5.83
C ARG A 199 11.17 18.83 -4.92
N ARG A 200 10.91 17.59 -5.36
CA ARG A 200 11.03 16.37 -4.55
C ARG A 200 12.41 16.10 -3.95
N SER A 201 13.47 16.66 -4.54
CA SER A 201 14.85 16.54 -4.05
C SER A 201 15.23 17.64 -3.06
N ASN A 202 14.40 18.67 -2.93
CA ASN A 202 14.63 19.83 -2.08
C ASN A 202 13.94 19.62 -0.71
N PRO A 203 14.30 20.37 0.34
CA PRO A 203 13.69 20.17 1.64
C PRO A 203 12.18 20.43 1.64
N MET A 204 11.45 19.60 2.39
CA MET A 204 10.08 19.87 2.81
C MET A 204 10.08 20.25 4.28
N ILE A 205 9.80 21.51 4.59
CA ILE A 205 9.73 22.01 5.97
C ILE A 205 8.28 21.98 6.42
N THR A 206 7.99 21.29 7.52
CA THR A 206 6.65 21.19 8.10
C THR A 206 6.51 22.06 9.33
N VAL A 207 5.39 22.77 9.46
CA VAL A 207 5.08 23.64 10.60
C VAL A 207 3.63 23.42 11.00
N ASN A 208 3.39 23.19 12.29
CA ASN A 208 2.03 23.17 12.84
C ASN A 208 1.75 24.51 13.52
N CYS A 209 0.77 25.24 13.01
CA CYS A 209 0.44 26.59 13.47
C CYS A 209 -0.35 26.62 14.78
N SER A 210 -0.94 25.51 15.21
CA SER A 210 -1.78 25.44 16.43
C SER A 210 -0.99 25.25 17.74
N ALA A 211 0.29 24.86 17.65
CA ALA A 211 1.05 24.41 18.82
C ALA A 211 1.83 25.52 19.55
N LEU A 212 1.86 26.75 19.02
CA LEU A 212 2.74 27.82 19.47
C LEU A 212 1.96 29.09 19.78
N SER A 213 2.47 29.88 20.75
CA SER A 213 1.99 31.26 20.92
C SER A 213 2.32 32.10 19.68
N GLU A 214 1.60 33.21 19.48
CA GLU A 214 1.79 34.10 18.33
C GLU A 214 3.26 34.53 18.13
N SER A 215 3.92 34.96 19.20
CA SER A 215 5.33 35.40 19.15
C SER A 215 6.31 34.27 18.84
N LEU A 216 6.06 33.07 19.37
CA LEU A 216 6.88 31.89 19.05
C LEU A 216 6.65 31.42 17.62
N LEU A 217 5.40 31.44 17.15
CA LEU A 217 5.06 31.10 15.78
C LEU A 217 5.70 32.07 14.79
N GLU A 218 5.65 33.38 15.08
CA GLU A 218 6.33 34.41 14.28
C GLU A 218 7.83 34.12 14.18
N SER A 219 8.46 33.90 15.33
CA SER A 219 9.88 33.63 15.46
C SER A 219 10.30 32.32 14.77
N GLU A 220 9.48 31.27 14.82
CA GLU A 220 9.71 30.03 14.07
C GLU A 220 9.58 30.27 12.56
N LEU A 221 8.48 30.86 12.10
CA LEU A 221 8.20 31.04 10.67
C LEU A 221 9.22 31.96 9.99
N PHE A 222 9.45 33.13 10.57
CA PHE A 222 10.22 34.21 9.95
C PHE A 222 11.65 34.32 10.47
N GLY A 223 11.97 33.73 11.63
CA GLY A 223 13.26 33.90 12.27
C GLY A 223 13.37 35.21 13.05
N HIS A 224 14.46 35.39 13.77
CA HIS A 224 14.71 36.61 14.55
C HIS A 224 16.20 36.95 14.57
N VAL A 225 16.49 38.23 14.80
CA VAL A 225 17.84 38.70 15.16
C VAL A 225 18.01 38.74 16.68
N LYS A 226 19.25 38.68 17.15
CA LYS A 226 19.58 38.83 18.56
C LYS A 226 18.99 40.14 19.11
N GLY A 227 18.32 40.05 20.26
CA GLY A 227 17.71 41.20 20.93
C GLY A 227 16.31 41.59 20.43
N ALA A 228 15.72 40.84 19.50
CA ALA A 228 14.38 41.14 18.97
C ALA A 228 13.25 41.05 20.01
N PHE A 229 13.39 40.20 21.03
CA PHE A 229 12.45 40.06 22.16
C PHE A 229 13.16 39.45 23.38
N THR A 230 12.49 39.41 24.52
CA THR A 230 12.99 38.79 25.76
C THR A 230 13.24 37.28 25.56
N GLY A 231 14.52 36.88 25.55
CA GLY A 231 14.94 35.51 25.27
C GLY A 231 15.59 35.29 23.89
N ALA A 232 15.62 36.30 23.02
CA ALA A 232 16.33 36.28 21.74
C ALA A 232 17.85 36.46 21.94
N SER A 233 18.51 35.47 22.57
CA SER A 233 19.94 35.53 22.91
C SER A 233 20.87 35.42 21.70
N ARG A 234 20.38 34.85 20.59
CA ARG A 234 21.11 34.64 19.34
C ARG A 234 20.19 34.84 18.14
N ASP A 235 20.79 35.05 16.98
CA ASP A 235 20.07 35.02 15.70
C ASP A 235 19.51 33.62 15.42
N ARG A 236 18.35 33.56 14.78
CA ARG A 236 17.71 32.33 14.34
C ARG A 236 17.12 32.47 12.95
N ILE A 237 17.42 31.49 12.11
CA ILE A 237 16.86 31.35 10.76
C ILE A 237 15.43 30.80 10.87
N GLY A 238 14.47 31.44 10.19
CA GLY A 238 13.07 31.02 10.15
C GLY A 238 12.80 29.83 9.24
N ARG A 239 11.61 29.23 9.37
CA ARG A 239 11.17 28.10 8.54
C ARG A 239 11.02 28.45 7.07
N PHE A 240 10.62 29.69 6.74
CA PHE A 240 10.57 30.12 5.35
C PHE A 240 11.95 30.15 4.69
N GLU A 241 12.97 30.64 5.39
CA GLU A 241 14.37 30.61 4.89
C GLU A 241 14.89 29.17 4.78
N GLN A 242 14.57 28.30 5.75
CA GLN A 242 14.96 26.89 5.70
C GLN A 242 14.31 26.13 4.53
N ALA A 243 13.14 26.61 4.08
CA ALA A 243 12.38 26.01 2.99
C ALA A 243 12.75 26.60 1.62
N ASP A 244 13.71 27.52 1.53
CA ASP A 244 14.11 28.15 0.26
C ASP A 244 14.50 27.09 -0.79
N GLN A 245 14.09 27.32 -2.04
CA GLN A 245 14.12 26.35 -3.15
C GLN A 245 13.27 25.08 -2.94
N GLY A 246 12.69 24.89 -1.76
CA GLY A 246 11.94 23.72 -1.34
C GLY A 246 10.43 23.95 -1.23
N THR A 247 9.81 23.19 -0.33
CA THR A 247 8.37 23.26 -0.03
C THR A 247 8.17 23.52 1.46
N ILE A 248 7.25 24.42 1.81
CA ILE A 248 6.78 24.57 3.19
C ILE A 248 5.35 24.05 3.30
N PHE A 249 5.11 23.23 4.32
CA PHE A 249 3.79 22.74 4.69
C PHE A 249 3.35 23.39 6.00
N LEU A 250 2.24 24.12 5.95
CA LEU A 250 1.65 24.79 7.10
C LEU A 250 0.35 24.08 7.50
N ASP A 251 0.39 23.32 8.59
CA ASP A 251 -0.78 22.62 9.13
C ASP A 251 -1.55 23.51 10.12
N GLU A 252 -2.86 23.30 10.16
CA GLU A 252 -3.84 24.10 10.91
C GLU A 252 -3.70 25.61 10.66
N ILE A 253 -3.66 26.01 9.38
CA ILE A 253 -3.50 27.40 8.95
C ILE A 253 -4.64 28.32 9.42
N SER A 254 -5.77 27.78 9.84
CA SER A 254 -6.88 28.55 10.41
C SER A 254 -6.57 29.14 11.79
N GLU A 255 -5.54 28.65 12.48
CA GLU A 255 -5.22 29.08 13.85
C GLU A 255 -4.24 30.27 13.91
N ILE A 256 -3.80 30.80 12.77
CA ILE A 256 -2.87 31.92 12.76
C ILE A 256 -3.57 33.25 13.08
N SER A 257 -2.89 34.11 13.84
CA SER A 257 -3.40 35.42 14.20
C SER A 257 -3.53 36.36 12.98
N PRO A 258 -4.39 37.38 13.02
CA PRO A 258 -4.50 38.38 11.95
C PRO A 258 -3.17 39.04 11.57
N TYR A 259 -2.27 39.23 12.55
CA TYR A 259 -0.94 39.79 12.31
C TYR A 259 -0.06 38.85 11.48
N ILE A 260 -0.04 37.55 11.81
CA ILE A 260 0.68 36.54 11.02
C ILE A 260 0.07 36.39 9.61
N GLN A 261 -1.26 36.53 9.47
CA GLN A 261 -1.92 36.51 8.16
C GLN A 261 -1.37 37.59 7.22
N VAL A 262 -1.15 38.82 7.72
CA VAL A 262 -0.57 39.91 6.93
C VAL A 262 0.85 39.59 6.48
N LYS A 263 1.69 39.05 7.37
CA LYS A 263 3.05 38.66 7.00
C LYS A 263 3.06 37.51 5.99
N LEU A 264 2.23 36.49 6.19
CA LEU A 264 2.10 35.37 5.26
C LEU A 264 1.65 35.81 3.87
N LEU A 265 0.73 36.77 3.79
CA LEU A 265 0.29 37.35 2.52
C LEU A 265 1.45 37.97 1.75
N ARG A 266 2.35 38.70 2.43
CA ARG A 266 3.57 39.25 1.81
C ARG A 266 4.48 38.15 1.27
N VAL A 267 4.65 37.06 2.00
CA VAL A 267 5.44 35.90 1.50
C VAL A 267 4.82 35.31 0.24
N LEU A 268 3.50 35.17 0.19
CA LEU A 268 2.79 34.62 -0.96
C LEU A 268 2.85 35.53 -2.19
N GLN A 269 2.80 36.85 -1.99
CA GLN A 269 2.74 37.84 -3.08
C GLN A 269 4.11 38.32 -3.53
N GLU A 270 4.95 38.77 -2.60
CA GLU A 270 6.24 39.42 -2.87
C GLU A 270 7.40 38.42 -2.89
N LYS A 271 7.20 37.20 -2.39
CA LYS A 271 8.26 36.20 -2.22
C LYS A 271 9.41 36.75 -1.37
N GLU A 272 9.06 37.57 -0.38
CA GLU A 272 9.98 38.22 0.55
C GLU A 272 9.59 37.94 2.00
N ILE A 273 10.58 37.88 2.88
CA ILE A 273 10.40 37.80 4.33
C ILE A 273 11.31 38.82 5.05
N GLU A 274 10.92 39.13 6.29
CA GLU A 274 11.67 39.97 7.22
C GLU A 274 11.74 39.24 8.58
N ARG A 275 12.93 39.16 9.17
CA ARG A 275 13.11 38.57 10.50
C ARG A 275 12.52 39.48 11.56
N VAL A 276 12.07 38.92 12.67
CA VAL A 276 11.63 39.72 13.82
C VAL A 276 12.81 40.56 14.33
N GLY A 277 12.58 41.87 14.46
CA GLY A 277 13.60 42.84 14.86
C GLY A 277 14.55 43.32 13.75
N ASP A 278 14.29 42.94 12.49
CA ASP A 278 15.12 43.30 11.33
C ASP A 278 14.25 43.86 10.20
N SER A 279 14.69 44.94 9.56
CA SER A 279 14.02 45.54 8.39
C SER A 279 14.59 45.06 7.05
N ARG A 280 15.60 44.19 7.08
CA ARG A 280 16.19 43.64 5.86
C ARG A 280 15.26 42.62 5.21
N LYS A 281 14.74 42.98 4.04
CA LYS A 281 14.02 42.08 3.14
C LYS A 281 14.92 40.98 2.58
N ARG A 282 14.41 39.75 2.57
CA ARG A 282 15.09 38.56 2.05
C ARG A 282 14.16 37.86 1.07
N LYS A 283 14.60 37.63 -0.16
CA LYS A 283 13.85 36.88 -1.16
C LYS A 283 13.89 35.38 -0.84
N VAL A 284 12.76 34.72 -1.02
CA VAL A 284 12.61 33.27 -0.83
C VAL A 284 11.80 32.69 -1.98
N ASP A 285 12.29 31.62 -2.57
CA ASP A 285 11.57 30.87 -3.59
C ASP A 285 11.03 29.58 -2.99
N ILE A 286 9.78 29.64 -2.55
CA ILE A 286 9.12 28.54 -1.85
C ILE A 286 7.80 28.16 -2.51
N ARG A 287 7.56 26.86 -2.53
CA ARG A 287 6.24 26.27 -2.78
C ARG A 287 5.49 26.13 -1.45
N ILE A 288 4.23 26.54 -1.41
CA ILE A 288 3.42 26.55 -0.19
C ILE A 288 2.28 25.53 -0.32
N ILE A 289 2.18 24.65 0.68
CA ILE A 289 1.06 23.74 0.88
C ILE A 289 0.48 24.06 2.26
N THR A 290 -0.82 24.30 2.35
CA THR A 290 -1.48 24.57 3.63
C THR A 290 -2.53 23.51 3.92
N ALA A 291 -2.84 23.32 5.19
CA ALA A 291 -3.88 22.42 5.64
C ALA A 291 -4.71 23.03 6.77
N THR A 292 -5.99 22.65 6.84
CA THR A 292 -6.88 23.03 7.95
C THR A 292 -8.04 22.04 8.08
N ASN A 293 -8.57 21.91 9.30
CA ASN A 293 -9.83 21.23 9.57
C ASN A 293 -11.07 22.15 9.56
N LYS A 294 -10.89 23.47 9.53
CA LYS A 294 -11.98 24.46 9.53
C LYS A 294 -12.36 24.89 8.11
N ASP A 295 -13.57 25.42 7.96
CA ASP A 295 -13.96 26.12 6.74
C ASP A 295 -13.42 27.55 6.75
N LEU A 296 -12.37 27.79 5.97
CA LEU A 296 -11.77 29.12 5.87
C LEU A 296 -12.76 30.16 5.32
N LYS A 297 -13.74 29.75 4.49
CA LYS A 297 -14.69 30.71 3.95
C LYS A 297 -15.60 31.26 5.06
N SER A 298 -16.08 30.40 5.95
CA SER A 298 -16.84 30.84 7.13
C SER A 298 -16.01 31.77 8.03
N LEU A 299 -14.73 31.46 8.25
CA LEU A 299 -13.85 32.34 9.04
C LEU A 299 -13.61 33.70 8.38
N VAL A 300 -13.63 33.77 7.04
CA VAL A 300 -13.59 35.05 6.31
C VAL A 300 -14.88 35.84 6.55
N ASP A 301 -16.03 35.18 6.45
CA ASP A 301 -17.33 35.82 6.64
C ASP A 301 -17.53 36.30 8.10
N GLU A 302 -16.88 35.63 9.06
CA GLU A 302 -16.81 36.02 10.48
C GLU A 302 -15.76 37.10 10.79
N GLY A 303 -14.92 37.48 9.81
CA GLY A 303 -13.85 38.47 9.98
C GLY A 303 -12.61 37.97 10.76
N LEU A 304 -12.52 36.66 11.00
CA LEU A 304 -11.39 36.01 11.70
C LEU A 304 -10.24 35.66 10.75
N PHE A 305 -10.52 35.56 9.45
CA PHE A 305 -9.53 35.28 8.42
C PHE A 305 -9.62 36.30 7.29
N ARG A 306 -8.49 36.77 6.78
CA ARG A 306 -8.50 37.79 5.73
C ARG A 306 -8.90 37.19 4.38
N GLU A 307 -9.79 37.89 3.68
CA GLU A 307 -10.28 37.51 2.36
C GLU A 307 -9.16 37.44 1.31
N ASP A 308 -8.24 38.41 1.31
CA ASP A 308 -7.10 38.46 0.39
C ASP A 308 -6.16 37.26 0.51
N LEU A 309 -5.85 36.84 1.75
CA LEU A 309 -5.06 35.65 2.03
C LEU A 309 -5.80 34.37 1.63
N TYR A 310 -7.10 34.28 1.93
CA TYR A 310 -7.91 33.11 1.58
C TYR A 310 -7.86 32.82 0.08
N TYR A 311 -8.05 33.81 -0.79
CA TYR A 311 -7.99 33.60 -2.24
C TYR A 311 -6.58 33.25 -2.75
N ARG A 312 -5.52 33.73 -2.08
CA ARG A 312 -4.13 33.35 -2.40
C ARG A 312 -3.78 31.93 -1.93
N LEU A 313 -4.44 31.41 -0.90
CA LEU A 313 -4.27 30.04 -0.44
C LEU A 313 -5.13 29.06 -1.24
N LYS A 314 -6.39 29.41 -1.55
CA LYS A 314 -7.36 28.56 -2.25
C LYS A 314 -7.19 28.59 -3.78
N VAL A 315 -5.95 28.51 -4.28
CA VAL A 315 -5.72 28.40 -5.73
C VAL A 315 -5.99 26.98 -6.22
N PHE A 316 -5.55 25.98 -5.46
CA PHE A 316 -5.84 24.58 -5.75
C PHE A 316 -6.33 23.85 -4.47
N PRO A 317 -7.66 23.78 -4.23
CA PRO A 317 -8.21 23.10 -3.07
C PRO A 317 -8.24 21.58 -3.26
N ILE A 318 -7.84 20.84 -2.22
CA ILE A 318 -7.95 19.38 -2.13
C ILE A 318 -8.75 19.04 -0.87
N TYR A 319 -9.93 18.45 -1.08
CA TYR A 319 -10.79 18.01 0.01
C TYR A 319 -10.52 16.56 0.37
N LEU A 320 -10.17 16.30 1.64
CA LEU A 320 -10.02 14.94 2.18
C LEU A 320 -11.34 14.48 2.80
N PRO A 321 -11.94 13.39 2.29
CA PRO A 321 -13.17 12.87 2.85
C PRO A 321 -12.93 12.25 4.25
N PRO A 322 -13.88 12.42 5.18
CA PRO A 322 -13.83 11.71 6.45
C PRO A 322 -14.02 10.20 6.24
N LEU A 323 -13.54 9.40 7.20
CA LEU A 323 -13.50 7.94 7.10
C LEU A 323 -14.90 7.32 6.92
N ARG A 324 -15.94 7.90 7.56
CA ARG A 324 -17.35 7.51 7.34
C ARG A 324 -17.83 7.59 5.89
N HIS A 325 -17.23 8.45 5.06
CA HIS A 325 -17.57 8.55 3.63
C HIS A 325 -16.72 7.63 2.74
N ARG A 326 -15.77 6.90 3.34
CA ARG A 326 -14.87 5.95 2.66
C ARG A 326 -14.69 4.66 3.46
N LYS A 327 -15.79 4.12 4.01
CA LYS A 327 -15.80 2.90 4.84
C LYS A 327 -15.17 1.69 4.13
N GLU A 328 -15.20 1.65 2.79
CA GLU A 328 -14.51 0.64 1.99
C GLU A 328 -13.00 0.56 2.27
N ASP A 329 -12.37 1.64 2.71
CA ASP A 329 -10.93 1.69 2.99
C ASP A 329 -10.57 1.06 4.35
N ILE A 330 -11.54 0.93 5.26
CA ILE A 330 -11.32 0.46 6.64
C ILE A 330 -10.63 -0.91 6.69
N PRO A 331 -11.05 -1.96 5.94
CA PRO A 331 -10.38 -3.26 6.01
C PRO A 331 -8.91 -3.21 5.56
N LEU A 332 -8.57 -2.32 4.62
CA LEU A 332 -7.19 -2.15 4.15
C LEU A 332 -6.33 -1.45 5.21
N LEU A 333 -6.88 -0.39 5.82
CA LEU A 333 -6.24 0.34 6.92
C LEU A 333 -6.02 -0.57 8.13
N VAL A 334 -7.02 -1.36 8.51
CA VAL A 334 -6.92 -2.35 9.59
C VAL A 334 -5.75 -3.30 9.34
N ASN A 335 -5.71 -3.93 8.17
CA ASN A 335 -4.65 -4.87 7.82
C ASN A 335 -3.26 -4.21 7.86
N HIS A 336 -3.18 -2.95 7.44
CA HIS A 336 -1.94 -2.19 7.52
C HIS A 336 -1.47 -1.99 8.97
N PHE A 337 -2.35 -1.52 9.86
CA PHE A 337 -1.99 -1.29 11.26
C PHE A 337 -1.67 -2.59 12.00
N ILE A 338 -2.40 -3.68 11.73
CA ILE A 338 -2.06 -5.01 12.29
C ILE A 338 -0.66 -5.45 11.84
N LYS A 339 -0.34 -5.32 10.55
CA LYS A 339 1.00 -5.66 10.03
C LYS A 339 2.08 -4.77 10.62
N HIS A 340 1.80 -3.48 10.79
CA HIS A 340 2.72 -2.53 11.41
C HIS A 340 3.01 -2.93 12.86
N ASN A 341 1.97 -3.20 13.66
CA ASN A 341 2.09 -3.59 15.07
C ASN A 341 2.78 -4.94 15.24
N ASN A 342 2.50 -5.93 14.38
CA ASN A 342 3.23 -7.20 14.37
C ASN A 342 4.74 -7.00 14.11
N LYS A 343 5.10 -6.12 13.18
CA LYS A 343 6.50 -5.84 12.85
C LYS A 343 7.25 -5.21 14.03
N ILE A 344 6.58 -4.35 14.81
CA ILE A 344 7.16 -3.68 15.98
C ILE A 344 7.24 -4.62 17.17
N SER A 345 6.18 -5.37 17.46
CA SER A 345 6.05 -6.16 18.69
C SER A 345 6.44 -7.63 18.54
N GLY A 346 6.76 -8.09 17.33
CA GLY A 346 7.00 -9.51 17.03
C GLY A 346 5.73 -10.38 17.11
N GLY A 347 4.55 -9.76 17.01
CA GLY A 347 3.26 -10.43 17.15
C GLY A 347 2.89 -11.33 15.98
N THR A 348 1.86 -12.16 16.18
CA THR A 348 1.35 -13.12 15.17
C THR A 348 -0.13 -12.91 14.82
N VAL A 349 -0.68 -11.71 15.07
CA VAL A 349 -2.08 -11.39 14.79
C VAL A 349 -2.29 -11.38 13.27
N THR A 350 -3.26 -12.14 12.78
CA THR A 350 -3.51 -12.36 11.36
C THR A 350 -4.65 -11.52 10.79
N GLY A 351 -5.53 -10.98 11.64
CA GLY A 351 -6.68 -10.21 11.23
C GLY A 351 -7.67 -9.95 12.36
N MET A 352 -8.91 -9.63 12.00
CA MET A 352 -10.02 -9.43 12.94
C MET A 352 -11.12 -10.47 12.67
N ALA A 353 -11.84 -10.87 13.72
CA ALA A 353 -13.03 -11.70 13.62
C ALA A 353 -14.18 -10.93 12.96
N THR A 354 -15.10 -11.63 12.30
CA THR A 354 -16.24 -11.02 11.60
C THR A 354 -17.07 -10.05 12.45
N PRO A 355 -17.39 -10.34 13.73
CA PRO A 355 -18.11 -9.38 14.59
C PRO A 355 -17.34 -8.07 14.80
N ALA A 356 -16.03 -8.14 15.03
CA ALA A 356 -15.18 -6.95 15.18
C ALA A 356 -15.11 -6.13 13.88
N VAL A 357 -15.00 -6.79 12.72
CA VAL A 357 -15.06 -6.10 11.41
C VAL A 357 -16.38 -5.36 11.25
N LYS A 358 -17.51 -5.99 11.63
CA LYS A 358 -18.83 -5.37 11.53
C LYS A 358 -18.90 -4.09 12.37
N THR A 359 -18.45 -4.13 13.62
CA THR A 359 -18.37 -2.94 14.50
C THR A 359 -17.57 -1.81 13.86
N PHE A 360 -16.41 -2.14 13.27
CA PHE A 360 -15.56 -1.15 12.60
C PHE A 360 -16.23 -0.51 11.38
N MET A 361 -17.02 -1.28 10.63
CA MET A 361 -17.74 -0.78 9.46
C MET A 361 -18.98 0.06 9.84
N GLU A 362 -19.61 -0.24 10.98
CA GLU A 362 -20.80 0.49 11.45
C GLU A 362 -20.43 1.83 12.10
N TYR A 363 -19.32 1.89 12.84
CA TYR A 363 -18.86 3.12 13.50
C TYR A 363 -18.51 4.26 12.53
N ASP A 364 -18.76 5.50 12.94
CA ASP A 364 -18.59 6.69 12.09
C ASP A 364 -17.20 7.32 12.13
N TRP A 365 -16.37 6.92 13.10
CA TRP A 365 -14.97 7.36 13.22
C TRP A 365 -14.82 8.90 13.25
N PRO A 366 -15.35 9.61 14.27
CA PRO A 366 -15.19 11.06 14.40
C PRO A 366 -13.72 11.51 14.44
N GLY A 367 -12.82 10.69 14.98
CA GLY A 367 -11.37 10.93 14.96
C GLY A 367 -10.64 10.34 13.74
N ASN A 368 -11.39 9.88 12.73
CA ASN A 368 -10.92 9.38 11.44
C ASN A 368 -9.83 8.29 11.59
N ILE A 369 -8.76 8.37 10.78
CA ILE A 369 -7.70 7.34 10.74
C ILE A 369 -6.92 7.32 12.07
N ARG A 370 -6.80 8.47 12.76
CA ARG A 370 -6.08 8.54 14.04
C ARG A 370 -6.79 7.73 15.13
N GLU A 371 -8.10 7.88 15.23
CA GLU A 371 -8.92 7.07 16.15
C GLU A 371 -8.92 5.59 15.75
N LEU A 372 -9.05 5.29 14.46
CA LEU A 372 -8.96 3.92 13.93
C LEU A 372 -7.64 3.25 14.34
N ALA A 373 -6.51 3.94 14.15
CA ALA A 373 -5.20 3.42 14.52
C ALA A 373 -5.11 3.12 16.02
N ASN A 374 -5.57 4.05 16.86
CA ASN A 374 -5.58 3.88 18.32
C ASN A 374 -6.47 2.70 18.75
N ALA A 375 -7.65 2.53 18.13
CA ALA A 375 -8.56 1.43 18.43
C ALA A 375 -7.95 0.07 18.09
N ILE A 376 -7.23 -0.01 16.96
CA ILE A 376 -6.53 -1.24 16.55
C ILE A 376 -5.35 -1.51 17.47
N GLU A 377 -4.59 -0.49 17.87
CA GLU A 377 -3.49 -0.65 18.82
C GLU A 377 -4.00 -1.17 20.17
N HIS A 378 -5.09 -0.58 20.70
CA HIS A 378 -5.75 -1.06 21.91
C HIS A 378 -6.14 -2.54 21.79
N ALA A 379 -6.85 -2.89 20.73
CA ALA A 379 -7.30 -4.26 20.52
C ALA A 379 -6.15 -5.24 20.29
N PHE A 380 -5.09 -4.81 19.60
CA PHE A 380 -3.88 -5.60 19.40
C PHE A 380 -3.18 -5.94 20.73
N VAL A 381 -3.18 -5.02 21.70
CA VAL A 381 -2.58 -5.23 23.03
C VAL A 381 -3.39 -6.22 23.87
N LEU A 382 -4.72 -6.22 23.74
CA LEU A 382 -5.61 -7.12 24.48
C LEU A 382 -5.76 -8.50 23.83
N CYS A 383 -5.58 -8.58 22.52
CA CYS A 383 -5.72 -9.79 21.73
C CYS A 383 -4.80 -10.91 22.27
N SER A 384 -5.44 -11.97 22.78
CA SER A 384 -4.76 -13.17 23.27
C SER A 384 -4.58 -14.24 22.19
N GLY A 385 -5.30 -14.11 21.07
CA GLY A 385 -5.34 -15.07 19.97
C GLY A 385 -4.61 -14.62 18.70
N ARG A 386 -4.95 -15.25 17.57
CA ARG A 386 -4.45 -14.86 16.23
C ARG A 386 -5.39 -13.88 15.52
N GLN A 387 -6.55 -13.60 16.08
CA GLN A 387 -7.53 -12.67 15.52
C GLN A 387 -8.01 -11.75 16.64
N ILE A 388 -8.19 -10.48 16.32
CA ILE A 388 -8.82 -9.50 17.20
C ILE A 388 -10.32 -9.82 17.26
N GLU A 389 -10.82 -10.07 18.46
CA GLU A 389 -12.23 -10.34 18.70
C GLU A 389 -12.97 -9.06 19.11
N GLN A 390 -14.30 -9.13 19.24
CA GLN A 390 -15.11 -7.94 19.52
C GLN A 390 -14.84 -7.41 20.95
N GLU A 391 -14.50 -8.29 21.87
CA GLU A 391 -14.21 -8.05 23.27
C GLU A 391 -12.86 -7.33 23.48
N ASP A 392 -11.97 -7.43 22.49
CA ASP A 392 -10.67 -6.72 22.49
C ASP A 392 -10.84 -5.23 22.12
N LEU A 393 -11.98 -4.86 21.54
CA LEU A 393 -12.22 -3.52 21.03
C LEU A 393 -12.46 -2.51 22.16
N PRO A 394 -12.10 -1.23 21.97
CA PRO A 394 -12.48 -0.15 22.89
C PRO A 394 -14.00 -0.09 23.12
N VAL A 395 -14.40 0.30 24.34
CA VAL A 395 -15.81 0.40 24.75
C VAL A 395 -16.53 1.47 23.92
N GLU A 396 -15.82 2.52 23.56
CA GLU A 396 -16.32 3.69 22.83
C GLU A 396 -16.84 3.34 21.42
N ILE A 397 -16.32 2.28 20.80
CA ILE A 397 -16.73 1.84 19.46
C ILE A 397 -17.71 0.67 19.48
N THR A 398 -17.84 -0.03 20.61
CA THR A 398 -18.75 -1.18 20.77
C THR A 398 -20.17 -0.77 21.18
N GLY A 399 -20.44 0.53 21.35
CA GLY A 399 -21.79 1.05 21.61
C GLY A 399 -22.28 0.81 23.04
N GLY A 400 -21.38 0.55 23.98
CA GLY A 400 -21.73 0.62 25.39
C GLY A 400 -22.14 2.06 25.72
N GLU A 401 -23.36 2.25 26.24
CA GLU A 401 -23.78 3.51 26.85
C GLU A 401 -22.65 4.10 27.68
N HIS A 402 -22.49 5.42 27.65
CA HIS A 402 -21.50 6.20 28.40
C HIS A 402 -21.34 5.73 29.86
N SER A 403 -20.56 4.67 30.09
CA SER A 403 -19.92 4.42 31.36
C SER A 403 -18.70 5.32 31.33
N THR A 404 -18.94 6.57 31.73
CA THR A 404 -17.90 7.34 32.40
C THR A 404 -17.14 6.37 33.30
N TYR A 405 -15.81 6.35 33.19
CA TYR A 405 -14.97 5.92 34.30
C TYR A 405 -15.14 6.96 35.42
N ALA A 406 -16.35 7.09 35.96
CA ALA A 406 -16.59 7.66 37.26
C ALA A 406 -16.04 6.63 38.24
N ALA A 407 -15.03 7.03 39.01
CA ALA A 407 -14.67 6.31 40.22
C ALA A 407 -15.94 6.03 41.03
N PRO A 408 -16.15 4.80 41.52
CA PRO A 408 -17.38 4.47 42.22
C PRO A 408 -17.48 5.35 43.49
N PRO A 409 -18.65 5.93 43.80
CA PRO A 409 -18.88 6.59 45.07
C PRO A 409 -18.71 5.59 46.21
N LEU A 410 -18.10 6.04 47.31
CA LEU A 410 -18.06 5.30 48.56
C LEU A 410 -19.48 5.17 49.12
N SER A 411 -20.05 3.95 49.14
CA SER A 411 -21.22 3.64 49.96
C SER A 411 -21.15 2.22 50.53
N TYR A 412 -21.43 2.14 51.83
CA TYR A 412 -21.43 0.97 52.72
C TYR A 412 -22.48 -0.11 52.33
N PRO A 413 -22.39 -1.34 52.89
CA PRO A 413 -22.90 -2.56 52.26
C PRO A 413 -24.34 -2.92 52.64
N GLU A 414 -25.06 -3.54 51.71
CA GLU A 414 -26.22 -4.41 52.00
C GLU A 414 -26.06 -5.81 51.35
N PRO A 415 -26.71 -6.87 51.90
CA PRO A 415 -26.32 -8.29 51.82
C PRO A 415 -27.03 -9.06 50.67
N PRO A 416 -26.74 -10.36 50.41
CA PRO A 416 -26.39 -10.83 49.07
C PRO A 416 -27.46 -11.65 48.35
N HIS A 417 -27.39 -11.66 47.00
CA HIS A 417 -27.94 -12.72 46.16
C HIS A 417 -26.89 -13.30 45.19
N PRO A 418 -27.00 -14.60 44.85
CA PRO A 418 -25.83 -15.45 44.67
C PRO A 418 -25.49 -15.73 43.20
N GLY A 419 -24.20 -15.96 42.94
CA GLY A 419 -23.79 -16.81 41.83
C GLY A 419 -22.88 -16.21 40.75
N LYS A 420 -21.70 -15.71 41.11
CA LYS A 420 -20.51 -15.76 40.23
C LYS A 420 -19.26 -15.97 41.09
N LYS A 421 -18.40 -16.92 40.71
CA LYS A 421 -17.15 -17.28 41.41
C LYS A 421 -16.34 -16.00 41.71
N GLN A 422 -16.29 -15.61 42.98
CA GLN A 422 -15.50 -14.47 43.44
C GLN A 422 -14.02 -14.74 43.17
N ARG A 423 -13.39 -13.91 42.34
CA ARG A 423 -11.94 -13.72 42.39
C ARG A 423 -11.63 -13.09 43.75
N SER A 424 -10.91 -13.80 44.60
CA SER A 424 -10.47 -13.28 45.89
C SER A 424 -9.75 -11.94 45.68
N PRO A 425 -10.10 -10.87 46.42
CA PRO A 425 -9.45 -9.57 46.27
C PRO A 425 -7.95 -9.70 46.51
N LEU A 426 -7.16 -9.14 45.60
CA LEU A 426 -5.71 -9.05 45.73
C LEU A 426 -5.39 -7.94 46.73
N ASP A 427 -4.65 -8.24 47.78
CA ASP A 427 -4.16 -7.29 48.77
C ASP A 427 -2.63 -7.17 48.70
N ARG A 428 -2.09 -6.08 49.25
CA ARG A 428 -0.66 -5.75 49.16
C ARG A 428 0.24 -6.89 49.64
N LYS A 429 -0.12 -7.55 50.74
CA LYS A 429 0.67 -8.64 51.33
C LYS A 429 0.70 -9.85 50.41
N ARG A 430 -0.44 -10.26 49.86
CA ARG A 430 -0.53 -11.41 48.95
C ARG A 430 0.20 -11.19 47.63
N LEU A 431 0.11 -10.00 47.05
CA LEU A 431 0.87 -9.67 45.84
C LEU A 431 2.38 -9.72 46.09
N LEU A 432 2.85 -9.24 47.24
CA LEU A 432 4.26 -9.33 47.65
C LEU A 432 4.72 -10.79 47.82
N THR A 433 3.90 -11.64 48.46
CA THR A 433 4.21 -13.07 48.62
C THR A 433 4.34 -13.76 47.26
N ILE A 434 3.36 -13.56 46.37
CA ILE A 434 3.35 -14.18 45.04
C ILE A 434 4.51 -13.67 44.18
N LEU A 435 4.86 -12.38 44.27
CA LEU A 435 6.04 -11.83 43.59
C LEU A 435 7.34 -12.45 44.10
N ARG A 436 7.46 -12.75 45.40
CA ARG A 436 8.65 -13.44 45.96
C ARG A 436 8.71 -14.90 45.51
N GLU A 437 7.59 -15.62 45.57
CA GLU A 437 7.50 -17.02 45.11
C GLU A 437 7.74 -17.16 43.60
N SER A 438 7.34 -16.15 42.81
CA SER A 438 7.55 -16.09 41.36
C SER A 438 8.93 -15.53 40.96
N GLY A 439 9.86 -15.33 41.90
CA GLY A 439 11.19 -14.76 41.60
C GLY A 439 11.13 -13.37 40.95
N TRP A 440 10.14 -12.56 41.32
CA TRP A 440 9.82 -11.23 40.75
C TRP A 440 9.43 -11.23 39.27
N ASN A 441 9.12 -12.40 38.68
CA ASN A 441 8.58 -12.51 37.34
C ASN A 441 7.10 -12.07 37.31
N LYS A 442 6.87 -10.85 36.81
CA LYS A 442 5.55 -10.20 36.76
C LYS A 442 4.54 -10.92 35.88
N ALA A 443 5.00 -11.69 34.88
CA ALA A 443 4.11 -12.48 34.02
C ALA A 443 3.62 -13.75 34.73
N GLU A 444 4.48 -14.38 35.53
CA GLU A 444 4.10 -15.54 36.33
C GLU A 444 3.21 -15.14 37.52
N ALA A 445 3.53 -14.02 38.18
CA ALA A 445 2.67 -13.45 39.22
C ALA A 445 1.28 -13.08 38.68
N ALA A 446 1.18 -12.56 37.46
CA ALA A 446 -0.08 -12.31 36.77
C ALA A 446 -0.89 -13.61 36.54
N ARG A 447 -0.21 -14.68 36.15
CA ARG A 447 -0.82 -16.01 35.95
C ARG A 447 -1.37 -16.60 37.24
N GLN A 448 -0.60 -16.55 38.34
CA GLN A 448 -1.01 -17.10 39.64
C GLN A 448 -2.11 -16.29 40.32
N THR A 449 -2.12 -14.97 40.13
CA THR A 449 -3.14 -14.09 40.70
C THR A 449 -4.42 -14.02 39.85
N GLY A 450 -4.36 -14.43 38.58
CA GLY A 450 -5.46 -14.30 37.61
C GLY A 450 -5.71 -12.86 37.15
N PHE A 451 -4.78 -11.94 37.41
CA PHE A 451 -4.81 -10.56 36.95
C PHE A 451 -3.88 -10.37 35.74
N SER A 452 -4.17 -9.39 34.88
CA SER A 452 -3.26 -9.07 33.77
C SER A 452 -1.94 -8.50 34.28
N ARG A 453 -0.86 -8.63 33.49
CA ARG A 453 0.45 -8.05 33.82
C ARG A 453 0.36 -6.55 34.09
N ALA A 454 -0.44 -5.82 33.32
CA ALA A 454 -0.68 -4.39 33.52
C ALA A 454 -1.42 -4.09 34.83
N ALA A 455 -2.36 -4.93 35.26
CA ALA A 455 -3.02 -4.80 36.55
C ALA A 455 -2.02 -5.03 37.70
N ILE A 456 -1.13 -6.02 37.59
CA ILE A 456 -0.03 -6.23 38.54
C ILE A 456 0.86 -4.99 38.63
N TRP A 457 1.25 -4.41 37.49
CA TRP A 457 2.00 -3.14 37.45
C TRP A 457 1.24 -1.99 38.15
N LYS A 458 -0.07 -1.87 37.91
CA LYS A 458 -0.91 -0.85 38.54
C LYS A 458 -1.00 -1.03 40.05
N TYR A 459 -1.12 -2.26 40.54
CA TYR A 459 -1.12 -2.56 41.98
C TYR A 459 0.25 -2.34 42.64
N MET A 460 1.34 -2.70 41.97
CA MET A 460 2.70 -2.41 42.44
C MET A 460 2.93 -0.90 42.60
N LYS A 461 2.48 -0.09 41.62
CA LYS A 461 2.57 1.37 41.68
C LYS A 461 1.64 1.98 42.75
N LYS A 462 0.45 1.42 42.92
CA LYS A 462 -0.53 1.88 43.93
C LYS A 462 -0.06 1.65 45.36
N TRP A 463 0.67 0.56 45.61
CA TRP A 463 1.08 0.15 46.96
C TRP A 463 2.59 0.28 47.22
N ASP A 464 3.29 1.00 46.35
CA ASP A 464 4.71 1.26 46.43
C ASP A 464 5.53 -0.03 46.67
N ILE A 465 5.29 -1.03 45.82
CA ILE A 465 6.04 -2.29 45.83
C ILE A 465 7.21 -2.12 44.85
N PRO A 466 8.46 -2.38 45.26
CA PRO A 466 9.65 -2.15 44.43
C PRO A 466 9.59 -2.95 43.12
N MET A 467 10.25 -2.45 42.07
CA MET A 467 10.12 -3.06 40.74
C MET A 467 10.94 -4.35 40.58
N GLN A 468 11.92 -4.58 41.46
CA GLN A 468 12.86 -5.71 41.53
C GLN A 468 13.14 -6.06 43.01
N SER A 469 13.77 -7.20 43.28
CA SER A 469 14.09 -7.63 44.65
C SER A 469 15.13 -6.72 45.29
N GLU A 470 14.96 -6.38 46.56
CA GLU A 470 15.95 -5.59 47.34
C GLU A 470 17.26 -6.35 47.62
N GLN A 471 17.41 -7.59 47.14
CA GLN A 471 18.63 -8.41 47.29
C GLN A 471 19.55 -8.35 46.06
N GLN A 472 19.25 -7.48 45.08
CA GLN A 472 20.07 -7.28 43.87
C GLN A 472 20.51 -5.81 43.66
N LEU A 473 20.50 -4.99 44.72
CA LEU A 473 21.05 -3.63 44.73
C LEU A 473 22.31 -3.55 45.60
#